data_AF-A0A966Z4E5-F1
#
_entry.id   AF-A0A966Z4E5-F1
#
_cell.length_a   1.000
_cell.length_b   1.000
_cell.length_c   1.000
_cell.angle_alpha   90.00
_cell.angle_beta   90.00
_cell.angle_gamma   90.00
#
_symmetry.space_group_name_H-M   'P 1'
#
loop_
_entity.id
_entity.type
_entity.pdbx_description
1 polymer ?
#
loop_
_entity_poly.entity_id
_entity_poly.type
_entity_poly.pdbx_seq_one_letter_code
_entity_poly.pdbx_strand_id
1 'polypeptide(L)'
;MTSRTLLAAGLGVAALTCGVALSQPAAAQPAKPALYNTTKQKLLDGKQVFSFTQSKFDIAQYCEYAKHYDYTWFEMQHSTLEFRDVEAMIAACPKAGATPMIRLPDAQEFHIQHATDIGALGLIIPTVDDASRALEAAKWARYPPTGRRSAGGGQAGSLWGFAGPYRQTINDNILVVVMIESPTGVANAFEIARVPGIDVVITGNNDMSSFSGFKQGGPEYEALIQKEHDEVLKAGKIWGQANATYAKGHPLSKDAKFFQNGPSNDGWVPPARPGGRGRGNPNAPPPGETP
;
A
#
# COMPACT_ATOMS: atom_id res chain seq x y z
N MET A 1 -35.43 4.83 93.42
CA MET A 1 -34.29 5.73 93.69
C MET A 1 -34.11 6.65 92.51
N THR A 2 -34.32 7.93 92.79
CA THR A 2 -33.92 9.14 92.05
C THR A 2 -32.83 8.99 90.99
N SER A 3 -33.06 9.51 89.78
CA SER A 3 -32.22 10.61 89.27
C SER A 3 -32.88 11.34 88.09
N ARG A 4 -32.93 12.67 88.18
CA ARG A 4 -33.27 13.62 87.13
C ARG A 4 -31.97 14.01 86.40
N THR A 5 -31.98 14.14 85.07
CA THR A 5 -31.09 15.09 84.39
C THR A 5 -31.74 15.64 83.11
N LEU A 6 -31.61 16.96 82.95
CA LEU A 6 -32.15 17.84 81.91
C LEU A 6 -31.23 17.93 80.66
N LEU A 7 -31.86 18.44 79.57
CA LEU A 7 -31.35 19.33 78.51
C LEU A 7 -30.17 18.88 77.62
N ALA A 8 -30.37 18.94 76.29
CA ALA A 8 -29.89 20.05 75.45
C ALA A 8 -30.25 19.82 73.97
N ALA A 9 -30.98 20.76 73.37
CA ALA A 9 -31.19 20.83 71.93
C ALA A 9 -30.00 21.58 71.30
N GLY A 10 -29.18 20.89 70.51
CA GLY A 10 -28.09 21.48 69.73
C GLY A 10 -28.54 21.77 68.31
N LEU A 11 -28.60 23.06 67.93
CA LEU A 11 -28.67 23.49 66.53
C LEU A 11 -27.34 23.14 65.84
N GLY A 12 -27.38 22.19 64.91
CA GLY A 12 -26.27 21.91 64.00
C GLY A 12 -26.31 22.84 62.79
N VAL A 13 -25.37 23.78 62.71
CA VAL A 13 -25.11 24.60 61.53
C VAL A 13 -24.38 23.72 60.50
N ALA A 14 -25.04 23.42 59.37
CA ALA A 14 -24.42 22.71 58.25
C ALA A 14 -23.55 23.69 57.45
N ALA A 15 -22.23 23.58 57.59
CA ALA A 15 -21.27 24.29 56.74
C ALA A 15 -21.20 23.59 55.37
N LEU A 16 -21.70 24.26 54.34
CA LEU A 16 -21.62 23.81 52.94
C LEU A 16 -20.22 24.14 52.41
N THR A 17 -19.28 23.19 52.47
CA THR A 17 -17.97 23.34 51.83
C THR A 17 -18.10 23.07 50.33
N CYS A 18 -18.00 24.13 49.53
CA CYS A 18 -17.97 24.06 48.07
C CYS A 18 -16.59 23.54 47.64
N GLY A 19 -16.43 22.22 47.50
CA GLY A 19 -15.22 21.60 46.98
C GLY A 19 -15.11 21.80 45.47
N VAL A 20 -14.22 22.69 45.02
CA VAL A 20 -13.86 22.81 43.61
C VAL A 20 -13.02 21.58 43.26
N ALA A 21 -13.64 20.61 42.59
CA ALA A 21 -12.93 19.47 42.02
C ALA A 21 -12.08 19.96 40.83
N LEU A 22 -10.77 20.09 41.04
CA LEU A 22 -9.80 20.30 39.97
C LEU A 22 -9.76 19.03 39.11
N SER A 23 -10.41 19.09 37.93
CA SER A 23 -10.30 18.04 36.92
C SER A 23 -8.87 17.98 36.41
N GLN A 24 -8.16 16.88 36.67
CA GLN A 24 -6.89 16.62 36.00
C GLN A 24 -7.12 16.48 34.49
N PRO A 25 -6.27 17.05 33.63
CA PRO A 25 -6.35 16.80 32.20
C PRO A 25 -6.09 15.31 31.98
N ALA A 26 -7.04 14.63 31.34
CA ALA A 26 -6.85 13.25 30.91
C ALA A 26 -5.58 13.17 30.06
N ALA A 27 -4.65 12.31 30.44
CA ALA A 27 -3.49 12.01 29.62
C ALA A 27 -3.98 11.60 28.23
N ALA A 28 -3.59 12.35 27.21
CA ALA A 28 -3.93 12.03 25.83
C ALA A 28 -3.50 10.59 25.54
N GLN A 29 -4.47 9.73 25.22
CA GLN A 29 -4.17 8.39 24.74
C GLN A 29 -3.23 8.53 23.52
N PRO A 30 -2.14 7.74 23.46
CA PRO A 30 -1.26 7.79 22.30
C PRO A 30 -2.09 7.57 21.03
N ALA A 31 -1.90 8.45 20.03
CA ALA A 31 -2.64 8.41 18.79
C ALA A 31 -2.60 7.00 18.18
N LYS A 32 -3.75 6.54 17.70
CA LYS A 32 -3.90 5.28 16.94
C LYS A 32 -2.80 5.22 15.87
N PRO A 33 -2.11 4.09 15.66
CA PRO A 33 -1.01 4.03 14.69
C PRO A 33 -1.48 4.48 13.30
N ALA A 34 -0.61 5.26 12.63
CA ALA A 34 -0.84 5.95 11.36
C ALA A 34 -0.88 4.98 10.14
N LEU A 35 -1.72 3.95 10.15
CA LEU A 35 -1.76 2.82 9.19
C LEU A 35 -0.70 1.73 9.47
N TYR A 36 -1.09 0.46 9.31
CA TYR A 36 -0.20 -0.71 9.35
C TYR A 36 0.46 -0.95 7.98
N ASN A 37 -0.19 -0.49 6.89
CA ASN A 37 0.42 -0.45 5.56
C ASN A 37 1.43 0.72 5.50
N THR A 38 2.69 0.40 5.82
CA THR A 38 3.78 1.38 5.85
C THR A 38 4.10 1.96 4.48
N THR A 39 3.88 1.19 3.40
CA THR A 39 4.03 1.67 2.01
C THR A 39 3.03 2.79 1.73
N LYS A 40 1.76 2.60 2.11
CA LYS A 40 0.73 3.61 1.96
C LYS A 40 1.06 4.86 2.78
N GLN A 41 1.52 4.71 4.02
CA GLN A 41 1.93 5.86 4.82
C GLN A 41 3.12 6.61 4.18
N LYS A 42 4.14 5.91 3.68
CA LYS A 42 5.27 6.56 2.96
C LYS A 42 4.81 7.33 1.72
N LEU A 43 3.87 6.79 0.96
CA LEU A 43 3.28 7.48 -0.18
C LEU A 43 2.51 8.74 0.22
N LEU A 44 1.72 8.69 1.31
CA LEU A 44 1.02 9.85 1.86
C LEU A 44 1.98 10.92 2.37
N ASP A 45 3.16 10.53 2.86
CA ASP A 45 4.25 11.44 3.20
C ASP A 45 4.99 12.03 1.97
N GLY A 46 4.57 11.69 0.74
CA GLY A 46 5.20 12.14 -0.50
C GLY A 46 6.54 11.46 -0.84
N LYS A 47 6.88 10.36 -0.17
CA LYS A 47 8.13 9.62 -0.37
C LYS A 47 8.00 8.62 -1.51
N GLN A 48 9.13 8.30 -2.14
CA GLN A 48 9.20 7.19 -3.10
C GLN A 48 9.15 5.84 -2.37
N VAL A 49 8.57 4.83 -3.02
CA VAL A 49 8.53 3.44 -2.55
C VAL A 49 9.05 2.49 -3.62
N PHE A 50 9.81 1.50 -3.20
CA PHE A 50 10.45 0.50 -4.05
C PHE A 50 10.10 -0.92 -3.59
N SER A 51 10.03 -1.84 -4.55
CA SER A 51 9.81 -3.26 -4.27
C SER A 51 11.00 -4.14 -4.60
N PHE A 52 10.86 -5.41 -4.26
CA PHE A 52 11.43 -6.52 -5.00
C PHE A 52 10.30 -7.37 -5.58
N THR A 53 10.55 -7.99 -6.74
CA THR A 53 9.58 -8.90 -7.38
C THR A 53 9.80 -10.35 -6.95
N GLN A 54 8.77 -10.96 -6.36
CA GLN A 54 8.71 -12.39 -6.06
C GLN A 54 7.91 -13.09 -7.16
N SER A 55 8.56 -13.92 -7.98
CA SER A 55 7.93 -14.63 -9.12
C SER A 55 7.98 -16.15 -9.00
N LYS A 56 8.44 -16.67 -7.87
CA LYS A 56 8.52 -18.11 -7.59
C LYS A 56 8.14 -18.35 -6.14
N PHE A 57 7.63 -19.54 -5.83
CA PHE A 57 7.42 -19.95 -4.45
C PHE A 57 8.77 -20.18 -3.78
N ASP A 58 9.14 -19.29 -2.85
CA ASP A 58 10.38 -19.35 -2.09
C ASP A 58 10.23 -18.56 -0.79
N ILE A 59 9.89 -19.27 0.30
CA ILE A 59 9.68 -18.67 1.62
C ILE A 59 10.97 -18.02 2.15
N ALA A 60 12.12 -18.67 1.96
CA ALA A 60 13.39 -18.18 2.50
C ALA A 60 13.80 -16.87 1.82
N GLN A 61 13.67 -16.81 0.49
CA GLN A 61 13.90 -15.57 -0.26
C GLN A 61 12.93 -14.47 0.17
N TYR A 62 11.62 -14.76 0.21
CA TYR A 62 10.62 -13.76 0.59
C TYR A 62 10.92 -13.18 1.98
N CYS A 63 11.14 -14.04 2.98
CA CYS A 63 11.35 -13.59 4.35
C CYS A 63 12.65 -12.84 4.56
N GLU A 64 13.69 -13.10 3.77
CA GLU A 64 14.90 -12.28 3.80
C GLU A 64 14.69 -10.95 3.09
N TYR A 65 14.23 -10.98 1.84
CA TYR A 65 14.16 -9.78 1.00
C TYR A 65 13.16 -8.77 1.57
N ALA A 66 12.03 -9.24 2.11
CA ALA A 66 11.00 -8.36 2.68
C ALA A 66 11.46 -7.50 3.86
N LYS A 67 12.62 -7.77 4.46
CA LYS A 67 13.22 -6.88 5.48
C LYS A 67 13.74 -5.56 4.91
N HIS A 68 14.04 -5.55 3.61
CA HIS A 68 14.87 -4.52 2.99
C HIS A 68 14.11 -3.60 2.04
N TYR A 69 12.82 -3.84 1.77
CA TYR A 69 12.04 -3.08 0.78
C TYR A 69 10.75 -2.51 1.37
N ASP A 70 10.14 -1.56 0.67
CA ASP A 70 8.87 -0.96 1.11
C ASP A 70 7.71 -1.89 0.94
N TYR A 71 7.71 -2.64 -0.16
CA TYR A 71 6.66 -3.60 -0.46
C TYR A 71 7.21 -4.77 -1.28
N THR A 72 6.52 -5.90 -1.20
CA THR A 72 6.77 -7.05 -2.07
C THR A 72 5.81 -6.96 -3.24
N TRP A 73 6.33 -7.16 -4.44
CA TRP A 73 5.52 -7.38 -5.64
C TRP A 73 5.44 -8.90 -5.87
N PHE A 74 4.38 -9.53 -5.38
CA PHE A 74 4.07 -10.92 -5.78
C PHE A 74 3.52 -10.90 -7.19
N GLU A 75 4.25 -11.52 -8.10
CA GLU A 75 3.94 -11.54 -9.52
C GLU A 75 2.97 -12.69 -9.84
N MET A 76 1.67 -12.43 -10.04
CA MET A 76 0.70 -13.47 -10.42
C MET A 76 0.16 -13.32 -11.85
N GLN A 77 0.59 -12.32 -12.62
CA GLN A 77 0.18 -12.18 -14.03
C GLN A 77 1.11 -12.97 -14.97
N HIS A 78 2.41 -12.98 -14.68
CA HIS A 78 3.45 -13.57 -15.53
C HIS A 78 4.36 -14.55 -14.78
N SER A 79 3.82 -15.22 -13.76
CA SER A 79 4.52 -16.31 -13.09
C SER A 79 3.59 -17.48 -12.82
N THR A 80 4.13 -18.53 -12.19
CA THR A 80 3.38 -19.72 -11.78
C THR A 80 2.88 -19.63 -10.33
N LEU A 81 3.01 -18.46 -9.67
CA LEU A 81 2.50 -18.27 -8.31
C LEU A 81 0.99 -18.36 -8.28
N GLU A 82 0.48 -19.19 -7.38
CA GLU A 82 -0.94 -19.29 -7.04
C GLU A 82 -1.21 -18.63 -5.68
N PHE A 83 -2.49 -18.40 -5.34
CA PHE A 83 -2.87 -17.80 -4.05
C PHE A 83 -2.30 -18.57 -2.86
N ARG A 84 -2.27 -19.91 -2.91
CA ARG A 84 -1.70 -20.74 -1.83
C ARG A 84 -0.21 -20.47 -1.59
N ASP A 85 0.53 -20.17 -2.66
CA ASP A 85 1.97 -19.93 -2.59
C ASP A 85 2.24 -18.60 -1.90
N VAL A 86 1.48 -17.56 -2.30
CA VAL A 86 1.53 -16.23 -1.69
C VAL A 86 1.04 -16.27 -0.25
N GLU A 87 -0.04 -16.99 0.02
CA GLU A 87 -0.57 -17.20 1.38
C GLU A 87 0.50 -17.80 2.30
N ALA A 88 1.14 -18.90 1.87
CA ALA A 88 2.18 -19.58 2.63
C ALA A 88 3.41 -18.68 2.87
N MET A 89 3.83 -17.88 1.87
CA MET A 89 4.93 -16.93 2.03
C MET A 89 4.59 -15.84 3.05
N ILE A 90 3.42 -15.20 2.95
CA ILE A 90 2.97 -14.17 3.91
C ILE A 90 2.88 -14.77 5.33
N ALA A 91 2.32 -15.98 5.47
CA ALA A 91 2.15 -16.65 6.75
C ALA A 91 3.48 -16.93 7.47
N ALA A 92 4.54 -17.22 6.72
CA ALA A 92 5.84 -17.57 7.26
C ALA A 92 6.54 -16.38 7.94
N CYS A 93 6.26 -15.14 7.51
CA CYS A 93 6.86 -13.93 8.06
C CYS A 93 5.95 -12.70 7.89
N PRO A 94 4.80 -12.65 8.61
CA PRO A 94 3.71 -11.71 8.35
C PRO A 94 4.02 -10.23 8.67
N LYS A 95 5.20 -9.95 9.23
CA LYS A 95 5.68 -8.61 9.59
C LYS A 95 7.14 -8.41 9.15
N ALA A 96 7.52 -9.02 8.02
CA ALA A 96 8.90 -9.01 7.53
C ALA A 96 9.45 -7.60 7.24
N GLY A 97 8.59 -6.59 7.04
CA GLY A 97 8.97 -5.18 6.88
C GLY A 97 8.26 -4.55 5.68
N ALA A 98 8.37 -5.22 4.53
CA ALA A 98 7.69 -4.88 3.30
C ALA A 98 6.19 -5.20 3.37
N THR A 99 5.35 -4.29 2.87
CA THR A 99 3.91 -4.55 2.69
C THR A 99 3.70 -5.63 1.63
N PRO A 100 2.90 -6.69 1.88
CA PRO A 100 2.60 -7.69 0.87
C PRO A 100 1.62 -7.12 -0.17
N MET A 101 2.07 -6.94 -1.41
CA MET A 101 1.24 -6.54 -2.53
C MET A 101 1.29 -7.57 -3.66
N ILE A 102 0.17 -7.72 -4.38
CA ILE A 102 0.04 -8.72 -5.43
C ILE A 102 -0.29 -8.01 -6.74
N ARG A 103 0.50 -8.27 -7.80
CA ARG A 103 0.03 -8.03 -9.16
C ARG A 103 -0.84 -9.20 -9.59
N LEU A 104 -2.14 -8.92 -9.70
CA LEU A 104 -3.14 -9.89 -10.10
C LEU A 104 -3.16 -10.08 -11.62
N PRO A 105 -3.72 -11.21 -12.11
CA PRO A 105 -3.87 -11.41 -13.55
C PRO A 105 -4.92 -10.49 -14.18
N ASP A 106 -5.91 -10.02 -13.41
CA ASP A 106 -7.02 -9.18 -13.88
C ASP A 106 -7.69 -8.40 -12.73
N ALA A 107 -8.82 -7.74 -13.04
CA ALA A 107 -9.65 -6.96 -12.10
C ALA A 107 -10.92 -7.69 -11.64
N GLN A 108 -10.91 -9.04 -11.59
CA GLN A 108 -12.11 -9.82 -11.25
C GLN A 108 -12.34 -9.93 -9.74
N GLU A 109 -13.61 -10.01 -9.37
CA GLU A 109 -14.08 -10.14 -7.99
C GLU A 109 -13.37 -11.26 -7.23
N PHE A 110 -13.29 -12.46 -7.83
CA PHE A 110 -12.65 -13.62 -7.22
C PHE A 110 -11.19 -13.34 -6.87
N HIS A 111 -10.41 -12.83 -7.82
CA HIS A 111 -8.98 -12.59 -7.62
C HIS A 111 -8.69 -11.52 -6.58
N ILE A 112 -9.42 -10.40 -6.64
CA ILE A 112 -9.22 -9.29 -5.71
C ILE A 112 -9.60 -9.70 -4.29
N GLN A 113 -10.75 -10.34 -4.09
CA GLN A 113 -11.18 -10.74 -2.76
C GLN A 113 -10.24 -11.79 -2.17
N HIS A 114 -9.87 -12.81 -2.95
CA HIS A 114 -8.97 -13.86 -2.49
C HIS A 114 -7.60 -13.31 -2.09
N ALA A 115 -7.02 -12.39 -2.88
CA ALA A 115 -5.78 -11.70 -2.53
C ALA A 115 -5.86 -11.01 -1.16
N THR A 116 -6.96 -10.30 -0.92
CA THR A 116 -7.15 -9.58 0.34
C THR A 116 -7.52 -10.49 1.52
N ASP A 117 -8.05 -11.69 1.27
CA ASP A 117 -8.36 -12.71 2.28
C ASP A 117 -7.10 -13.45 2.75
N ILE A 118 -6.13 -13.66 1.84
CA ILE A 118 -4.82 -14.25 2.17
C ILE A 118 -3.83 -13.24 2.77
N GLY A 119 -4.26 -11.99 3.01
CA GLY A 119 -3.50 -11.01 3.76
C GLY A 119 -2.75 -9.96 2.93
N ALA A 120 -2.96 -9.87 1.61
CA ALA A 120 -2.41 -8.76 0.84
C ALA A 120 -2.98 -7.41 1.33
N LEU A 121 -2.10 -6.42 1.45
CA LEU A 121 -2.44 -5.03 1.80
C LEU A 121 -2.32 -4.08 0.61
N GLY A 122 -1.97 -4.58 -0.56
CA GLY A 122 -2.08 -3.83 -1.81
C GLY A 122 -2.30 -4.72 -3.03
N LEU A 123 -2.96 -4.14 -4.01
CA LEU A 123 -3.41 -4.80 -5.23
C LEU A 123 -2.89 -3.99 -6.41
N ILE A 124 -2.25 -4.66 -7.37
CA ILE A 124 -1.78 -4.05 -8.61
C ILE A 124 -2.56 -4.70 -9.75
N ILE A 125 -3.34 -3.90 -10.46
CA ILE A 125 -4.23 -4.35 -11.52
C ILE A 125 -3.64 -3.96 -12.88
N PRO A 126 -3.22 -4.91 -13.71
CA PRO A 126 -2.61 -4.64 -15.00
C PRO A 126 -3.66 -4.27 -16.06
N THR A 127 -3.20 -3.84 -17.24
CA THR A 127 -4.02 -3.65 -18.46
C THR A 127 -5.29 -2.81 -18.24
N VAL A 128 -5.19 -1.69 -17.50
CA VAL A 128 -6.34 -0.81 -17.24
C VAL A 128 -6.47 0.24 -18.33
N ASP A 129 -7.45 0.04 -19.22
CA ASP A 129 -7.69 0.92 -20.37
C ASP A 129 -8.86 1.90 -20.17
N ASP A 130 -9.70 1.70 -19.16
CA ASP A 130 -10.88 2.54 -18.91
C ASP A 130 -11.29 2.63 -17.43
N ALA A 131 -12.18 3.59 -17.14
CA ALA A 131 -12.71 3.84 -15.80
C ALA A 131 -13.57 2.68 -15.26
N SER A 132 -14.18 1.86 -16.11
CA SER A 132 -14.99 0.71 -15.67
C SER A 132 -14.10 -0.37 -15.05
N ARG A 133 -12.96 -0.67 -15.69
CA ARG A 133 -11.98 -1.63 -15.16
C ARG A 133 -11.32 -1.12 -13.89
N ALA A 134 -11.02 0.17 -13.80
CA ALA A 134 -10.56 0.81 -12.56
C ALA A 134 -11.63 0.75 -11.44
N LEU A 135 -12.91 0.91 -11.79
CA LEU A 135 -14.00 0.78 -10.82
C LEU A 135 -14.09 -0.63 -10.26
N GLU A 136 -13.96 -1.68 -11.08
CA GLU A 136 -13.95 -3.06 -10.58
C GLU A 136 -12.77 -3.29 -9.61
N ALA A 137 -11.58 -2.76 -9.91
CA ALA A 137 -10.43 -2.79 -9.00
C ALA A 137 -10.75 -2.17 -7.62
N ALA A 138 -11.30 -0.96 -7.62
CA ALA A 138 -11.65 -0.24 -6.38
C ALA A 138 -12.78 -0.92 -5.59
N LYS A 139 -13.82 -1.37 -6.32
CA LYS A 139 -15.06 -1.92 -5.78
C LYS A 139 -14.82 -3.19 -4.97
N TRP A 140 -13.98 -4.11 -5.44
CA TRP A 140 -13.76 -5.39 -4.75
C TRP A 140 -12.70 -5.31 -3.65
N ALA A 141 -11.88 -4.26 -3.63
CA ALA A 141 -10.80 -4.10 -2.66
C ALA A 141 -11.27 -3.63 -1.27
N ARG A 142 -12.42 -2.96 -1.18
CA ARG A 142 -12.93 -2.32 0.05
C ARG A 142 -14.32 -2.81 0.44
N TYR A 143 -14.55 -2.90 1.74
CA TYR A 143 -15.86 -3.21 2.32
C TYR A 143 -16.84 -2.02 2.17
N PRO A 144 -18.16 -2.26 2.19
CA PRO A 144 -19.16 -1.20 2.25
C PRO A 144 -18.93 -0.20 3.42
N PRO A 145 -19.27 1.09 3.24
CA PRO A 145 -19.93 1.69 2.06
C PRO A 145 -18.97 2.15 0.96
N THR A 146 -17.65 2.07 1.15
CA THR A 146 -16.65 2.58 0.19
C THR A 146 -16.38 1.65 -0.98
N GLY A 147 -16.77 0.38 -0.85
CA GLY A 147 -16.75 -0.62 -1.92
C GLY A 147 -17.82 -1.69 -1.71
N ARG A 148 -17.62 -2.85 -2.32
CA ARG A 148 -18.55 -3.99 -2.32
C ARG A 148 -17.85 -5.32 -2.02
N ARG A 149 -16.69 -5.30 -1.35
CA ARG A 149 -16.04 -6.51 -0.86
C ARG A 149 -16.98 -7.30 0.07
N SER A 150 -17.14 -8.58 -0.21
CA SER A 150 -17.83 -9.57 0.62
C SER A 150 -16.99 -9.94 1.85
N ALA A 151 -17.66 -10.45 2.88
CA ALA A 151 -17.00 -10.93 4.09
C ALA A 151 -16.36 -12.30 3.83
N GLY A 152 -15.10 -12.28 3.39
CA GLY A 152 -14.27 -13.46 3.22
C GLY A 152 -13.62 -13.97 4.51
N GLY A 153 -13.16 -15.22 4.47
CA GLY A 153 -12.33 -15.83 5.50
C GLY A 153 -10.84 -15.70 5.18
N GLY A 154 -10.00 -16.59 5.72
CA GLY A 154 -8.56 -16.62 5.44
C GLY A 154 -7.70 -16.01 6.54
N GLN A 155 -6.41 -15.91 6.29
CA GLN A 155 -5.45 -15.48 7.31
C GLN A 155 -5.43 -13.97 7.57
N ALA A 156 -6.00 -13.12 6.70
CA ALA A 156 -5.91 -11.67 6.86
C ALA A 156 -6.39 -11.18 8.25
N GLY A 157 -7.44 -11.79 8.80
CA GLY A 157 -7.95 -11.45 10.14
C GLY A 157 -6.96 -11.76 11.27
N SER A 158 -6.23 -12.88 11.18
CA SER A 158 -5.21 -13.25 12.18
C SER A 158 -3.93 -12.43 12.05
N LEU A 159 -3.55 -12.06 10.82
CA LEU A 159 -2.33 -11.28 10.55
C LEU A 159 -2.45 -9.82 10.98
N TRP A 160 -3.55 -9.17 10.60
CA TRP A 160 -3.75 -7.73 10.77
C TRP A 160 -4.60 -7.37 11.99
N GLY A 161 -5.20 -8.37 12.62
CA GLY A 161 -5.94 -8.26 13.88
C GLY A 161 -7.37 -7.74 13.72
N PHE A 162 -8.19 -8.06 14.72
CA PHE A 162 -9.56 -7.57 14.89
C PHE A 162 -9.65 -6.34 15.80
N ALA A 163 -8.55 -5.62 16.03
CA ALA A 163 -8.51 -4.51 16.98
C ALA A 163 -9.29 -3.30 16.42
N GLY A 164 -10.58 -3.22 16.73
CA GLY A 164 -11.53 -2.24 16.20
C GLY A 164 -12.38 -2.80 15.04
N PRO A 165 -13.09 -1.95 14.29
CA PRO A 165 -13.87 -2.39 13.15
C PRO A 165 -12.95 -2.88 12.03
N TYR A 166 -12.60 -4.17 12.03
CA TYR A 166 -11.72 -4.85 11.06
C TYR A 166 -11.92 -4.37 9.61
N ARG A 167 -13.19 -4.20 9.20
CA ARG A 167 -13.54 -3.71 7.86
C ARG A 167 -13.01 -2.30 7.58
N GLN A 168 -13.15 -1.39 8.54
CA GLN A 168 -12.61 -0.03 8.42
C GLN A 168 -11.09 -0.05 8.42
N THR A 169 -10.50 -0.83 9.33
CA THR A 169 -9.05 -1.07 9.40
C THR A 169 -8.51 -1.49 8.02
N ILE A 170 -9.12 -2.48 7.36
CA ILE A 170 -8.69 -2.89 6.02
C ILE A 170 -8.95 -1.78 4.98
N ASN A 171 -10.10 -1.12 5.01
CA ASN A 171 -10.42 -0.04 4.08
C ASN A 171 -9.39 1.11 4.12
N ASP A 172 -8.94 1.46 5.33
CA ASP A 172 -7.94 2.50 5.56
C ASP A 172 -6.56 2.07 5.02
N ASN A 173 -6.25 0.77 5.08
CA ASN A 173 -4.91 0.23 4.80
C ASN A 173 -4.72 -0.32 3.39
N ILE A 174 -5.77 -0.74 2.70
CA ILE A 174 -5.64 -1.28 1.36
C ILE A 174 -5.14 -0.19 0.40
N LEU A 175 -4.18 -0.57 -0.45
CA LEU A 175 -3.64 0.24 -1.54
C LEU A 175 -4.05 -0.38 -2.88
N VAL A 176 -4.83 0.35 -3.68
CA VAL A 176 -5.24 -0.07 -5.02
C VAL A 176 -4.43 0.69 -6.06
N VAL A 177 -3.61 -0.04 -6.80
CA VAL A 177 -2.75 0.43 -7.87
C VAL A 177 -3.31 -0.07 -9.20
N VAL A 178 -3.46 0.82 -10.17
CA VAL A 178 -3.83 0.45 -11.55
C VAL A 178 -2.68 0.74 -12.49
N MET A 179 -2.45 -0.16 -13.45
CA MET A 179 -1.41 -0.01 -14.46
C MET A 179 -2.02 0.40 -15.79
N ILE A 180 -1.58 1.53 -16.31
CA ILE A 180 -1.86 1.96 -17.67
C ILE A 180 -0.72 1.44 -18.56
N GLU A 181 -1.07 0.68 -19.58
CA GLU A 181 -0.13 -0.07 -20.40
C GLU A 181 -0.31 0.20 -21.90
N SER A 182 -1.33 0.95 -22.30
CA SER A 182 -1.65 1.16 -23.72
C SER A 182 -1.92 2.63 -24.04
N PRO A 183 -1.81 3.05 -25.32
CA PRO A 183 -2.26 4.38 -25.75
C PRO A 183 -3.74 4.67 -25.42
N THR A 184 -4.60 3.64 -25.43
CA THR A 184 -6.01 3.76 -25.03
C THR A 184 -6.13 4.12 -23.55
N GLY A 185 -5.41 3.42 -22.68
CA GLY A 185 -5.35 3.77 -21.26
C GLY A 185 -4.81 5.17 -21.02
N VAL A 186 -3.78 5.60 -21.76
CA VAL A 186 -3.26 6.98 -21.68
C VAL A 186 -4.31 8.01 -22.13
N ALA A 187 -5.10 7.72 -23.16
CA ALA A 187 -6.19 8.60 -23.59
C ALA A 187 -7.27 8.75 -22.52
N ASN A 188 -7.47 7.72 -21.69
CA ASN A 188 -8.45 7.68 -20.61
C ASN A 188 -7.85 7.95 -19.22
N ALA A 189 -6.58 8.35 -19.12
CA ALA A 189 -5.83 8.37 -17.86
C ALA A 189 -6.51 9.21 -16.76
N PHE A 190 -7.07 10.38 -17.10
CA PHE A 190 -7.79 11.22 -16.14
C PHE A 190 -9.04 10.52 -15.58
N GLU A 191 -9.83 9.90 -16.45
CA GLU A 191 -11.07 9.21 -16.08
C GLU A 191 -10.77 7.93 -15.28
N ILE A 192 -9.69 7.22 -15.60
CA ILE A 192 -9.16 6.09 -14.80
C ILE A 192 -8.72 6.58 -13.41
N ALA A 193 -7.89 7.61 -13.35
CA ALA A 193 -7.28 8.09 -12.11
C ALA A 193 -8.32 8.65 -11.13
N ARG A 194 -9.35 9.35 -11.63
CA ARG A 194 -10.37 9.98 -10.76
C ARG A 194 -11.37 8.99 -10.16
N VAL A 195 -11.34 7.70 -10.53
CA VAL A 195 -12.23 6.69 -9.96
C VAL A 195 -12.04 6.63 -8.43
N PRO A 196 -13.12 6.82 -7.64
CA PRO A 196 -13.02 6.69 -6.19
C PRO A 196 -12.48 5.32 -5.78
N GLY A 197 -11.48 5.33 -4.90
CA GLY A 197 -10.81 4.12 -4.42
C GLY A 197 -9.56 3.71 -5.21
N ILE A 198 -9.24 4.36 -6.32
CA ILE A 198 -7.89 4.27 -6.91
C ILE A 198 -6.93 5.14 -6.11
N ASP A 199 -5.81 4.57 -5.66
CA ASP A 199 -4.82 5.27 -4.84
C ASP A 199 -3.60 5.70 -5.69
N VAL A 200 -3.14 4.81 -6.58
CA VAL A 200 -1.94 5.01 -7.41
C VAL A 200 -2.23 4.60 -8.86
N VAL A 201 -1.73 5.36 -9.81
CA VAL A 201 -1.66 4.97 -11.22
C VAL A 201 -0.19 4.83 -11.61
N ILE A 202 0.18 3.72 -12.24
CA ILE A 202 1.53 3.51 -12.74
C ILE A 202 1.54 3.22 -14.23
N THR A 203 2.61 3.64 -14.90
CA THR A 203 2.85 3.20 -16.28
C THR A 203 3.45 1.79 -16.28
N GLY A 204 2.83 0.85 -16.98
CA GLY A 204 3.44 -0.43 -17.31
C GLY A 204 4.42 -0.29 -18.48
N ASN A 205 5.65 0.11 -18.19
CA ASN A 205 6.62 0.59 -19.19
C ASN A 205 6.86 -0.35 -20.39
N ASN A 206 7.01 -1.65 -20.13
CA ASN A 206 7.32 -2.62 -21.18
C ASN A 206 6.12 -2.81 -22.13
N ASP A 207 4.93 -2.95 -21.56
CA ASP A 207 3.70 -3.11 -22.34
C ASP A 207 3.30 -1.79 -23.02
N MET A 208 3.57 -0.63 -22.42
CA MET A 208 3.40 0.67 -23.09
C MET A 208 4.23 0.74 -24.38
N SER A 209 5.49 0.30 -24.33
CA SER A 209 6.33 0.22 -25.54
C SER A 209 5.78 -0.80 -26.53
N SER A 210 5.30 -1.95 -26.06
CA SER A 210 4.77 -3.03 -26.90
C SER A 210 3.47 -2.64 -27.61
N PHE A 211 2.47 -2.15 -26.88
CA PHE A 211 1.15 -1.77 -27.40
C PHE A 211 1.16 -0.48 -28.23
N SER A 212 2.06 0.47 -27.93
CA SER A 212 2.22 1.67 -28.76
C SER A 212 3.10 1.45 -30.00
N GLY A 213 3.99 0.45 -29.95
CA GLY A 213 5.05 0.26 -30.94
C GLY A 213 6.19 1.27 -30.83
N PHE A 214 6.18 2.16 -29.83
CA PHE A 214 7.21 3.18 -29.63
C PHE A 214 8.33 2.68 -28.71
N LYS A 215 9.56 3.02 -29.05
CA LYS A 215 10.74 2.69 -28.25
C LYS A 215 10.76 3.53 -26.96
N GLN A 216 10.98 2.89 -25.80
CA GLN A 216 11.22 3.59 -24.53
C GLN A 216 12.34 4.64 -24.67
N GLY A 217 12.13 5.85 -24.13
CA GLY A 217 13.05 6.98 -24.29
C GLY A 217 12.96 7.73 -25.61
N GLY A 218 12.15 7.25 -26.58
CA GLY A 218 11.86 7.96 -27.82
C GLY A 218 10.79 9.04 -27.63
N PRO A 219 10.76 10.10 -28.47
CA PRO A 219 9.88 11.25 -28.26
C PRO A 219 8.38 10.88 -28.24
N GLU A 220 7.95 9.93 -29.06
CA GLU A 220 6.54 9.49 -29.09
C GLU A 220 6.15 8.70 -27.85
N TYR A 221 7.05 7.85 -27.34
CA TYR A 221 6.85 7.14 -26.09
C TYR A 221 6.81 8.14 -24.92
N GLU A 222 7.76 9.07 -24.86
CA GLU A 222 7.81 10.07 -23.78
C GLU A 222 6.61 11.03 -23.81
N ALA A 223 6.03 11.30 -24.97
CA ALA A 223 4.77 12.03 -25.06
C ALA A 223 3.60 11.27 -24.41
N LEU A 224 3.56 9.93 -24.52
CA LEU A 224 2.57 9.11 -23.81
C LEU A 224 2.80 9.15 -22.30
N ILE A 225 4.04 9.01 -21.84
CA ILE A 225 4.40 9.06 -20.42
C ILE A 225 4.06 10.42 -19.81
N GLN A 226 4.41 11.52 -20.50
CA GLN A 226 4.08 12.88 -20.10
C GLN A 226 2.56 13.07 -19.98
N LYS A 227 1.79 12.61 -20.97
CA LYS A 227 0.34 12.73 -20.95
C LYS A 227 -0.29 11.95 -19.79
N GLU A 228 0.15 10.71 -19.56
CA GLU A 228 -0.33 9.91 -18.43
C GLU A 228 -0.01 10.61 -17.10
N HIS A 229 1.24 11.03 -16.92
CA HIS A 229 1.69 11.79 -15.75
C HIS A 229 0.80 13.01 -15.47
N ASP A 230 0.61 13.86 -16.48
CA ASP A 230 -0.13 15.12 -16.31
C ASP A 230 -1.59 14.87 -15.93
N GLU A 231 -2.25 13.92 -16.59
CA GLU A 231 -3.65 13.58 -16.28
C GLU A 231 -3.82 12.91 -14.91
N VAL A 232 -2.86 12.06 -14.49
CA VAL A 232 -2.88 11.44 -13.15
C VAL A 232 -2.68 12.48 -12.05
N LEU A 233 -1.72 13.39 -12.20
CA LEU A 233 -1.49 14.46 -11.23
C LEU A 233 -2.66 15.46 -11.20
N LYS A 234 -3.24 15.78 -12.35
CA LYS A 234 -4.45 16.62 -12.45
C LYS A 234 -5.65 16.00 -11.74
N ALA A 235 -5.75 14.66 -11.70
CA ALA A 235 -6.75 13.95 -10.91
C ALA A 235 -6.43 13.88 -9.41
N GLY A 236 -5.29 14.45 -8.98
CA GLY A 236 -4.84 14.45 -7.58
C GLY A 236 -4.38 13.09 -7.09
N LYS A 237 -3.91 12.22 -8.00
CA LYS A 237 -3.45 10.86 -7.67
C LYS A 237 -1.94 10.74 -7.70
N ILE A 238 -1.45 9.73 -6.99
CA ILE A 238 -0.03 9.38 -7.00
C ILE A 238 0.28 8.71 -8.34
N TRP A 239 1.35 9.18 -8.98
CA TRP A 239 1.87 8.58 -10.19
C TRP A 239 3.14 7.76 -9.92
N GLY A 240 3.39 6.75 -10.73
CA GLY A 240 4.55 5.87 -10.61
C GLY A 240 4.88 5.13 -11.90
N GLN A 241 5.83 4.21 -11.80
CA GLN A 241 6.43 3.53 -12.93
C GLN A 241 6.66 2.06 -12.58
N ALA A 242 6.26 1.13 -13.45
CA ALA A 242 6.61 -0.29 -13.30
C ALA A 242 8.08 -0.59 -13.65
N ASN A 243 8.97 0.39 -13.44
CA ASN A 243 10.40 0.27 -13.67
C ASN A 243 11.16 1.30 -12.84
N ALA A 244 11.91 0.83 -11.84
CA ALA A 244 12.71 1.69 -10.96
C ALA A 244 13.84 2.47 -11.65
N THR A 245 14.19 2.17 -12.91
CA THR A 245 15.15 3.02 -13.64
C THR A 245 14.63 4.43 -13.85
N TYR A 246 13.31 4.65 -13.84
CA TYR A 246 12.70 5.97 -13.94
C TYR A 246 12.77 6.77 -12.63
N ALA A 247 13.26 6.19 -11.54
CA ALA A 247 13.36 6.88 -10.25
C ALA A 247 14.43 7.97 -10.23
N LYS A 248 15.41 7.92 -11.14
CA LYS A 248 16.49 8.92 -11.29
C LYS A 248 16.77 9.18 -12.77
N GLY A 249 17.22 10.39 -13.09
CA GLY A 249 17.71 10.75 -14.43
C GLY A 249 16.63 10.98 -15.50
N HIS A 250 15.35 10.72 -15.20
CA HIS A 250 14.24 11.06 -16.08
C HIS A 250 13.66 12.44 -15.72
N PRO A 251 13.21 13.26 -16.70
CA PRO A 251 12.61 14.57 -16.39
C PRO A 251 11.44 14.54 -15.40
N LEU A 252 10.70 13.42 -15.39
CA LEU A 252 9.55 13.19 -14.50
C LEU A 252 9.90 12.41 -13.20
N SER A 253 11.18 12.09 -12.95
CA SER A 253 11.59 11.26 -11.80
C SER A 253 11.14 11.84 -10.45
N LYS A 254 11.12 13.16 -10.29
CA LYS A 254 10.76 13.83 -9.04
C LYS A 254 9.29 13.60 -8.64
N ASP A 255 8.42 13.38 -9.61
CA ASP A 255 6.97 13.30 -9.43
C ASP A 255 6.51 11.83 -9.30
N ALA A 256 7.24 10.88 -9.87
CA ALA A 256 6.99 9.46 -9.69
C ALA A 256 7.34 8.99 -8.26
N LYS A 257 6.38 8.34 -7.59
CA LYS A 257 6.51 7.88 -6.20
C LYS A 257 6.43 6.36 -6.01
N PHE A 258 5.85 5.63 -6.95
CA PHE A 258 5.69 4.18 -6.83
C PHE A 258 6.50 3.46 -7.90
N PHE A 259 7.40 2.55 -7.51
CA PHE A 259 8.28 1.85 -8.45
C PHE A 259 8.26 0.34 -8.29
N GLN A 260 8.15 -0.40 -9.40
CA GLN A 260 8.43 -1.83 -9.42
C GLN A 260 9.95 -2.06 -9.40
N ASN A 261 10.40 -2.94 -8.50
CA ASN A 261 11.81 -3.15 -8.17
C ASN A 261 12.47 -1.86 -7.63
N GLY A 262 13.78 -1.86 -7.39
CA GLY A 262 14.53 -0.68 -7.00
C GLY A 262 15.63 -0.94 -5.98
N PRO A 263 16.24 0.12 -5.43
CA PRO A 263 17.14 -0.02 -4.30
C PRO A 263 16.37 -0.48 -3.05
N SER A 264 17.07 -1.22 -2.18
CA SER A 264 16.63 -1.48 -0.82
C SER A 264 16.70 -0.22 0.05
N ASN A 265 15.95 -0.22 1.14
CA ASN A 265 15.86 0.86 2.12
C ASN A 265 17.15 1.06 2.94
N ASP A 266 18.01 0.06 3.00
CA ASP A 266 19.19 0.00 3.87
C ASP A 266 20.49 -0.33 3.11
N GLY A 267 20.46 -0.29 1.77
CA GLY A 267 21.61 -0.61 0.93
C GLY A 267 21.92 -2.10 0.82
N TRP A 268 21.09 -2.98 1.38
CA TRP A 268 21.20 -4.42 1.19
C TRP A 268 21.08 -4.81 -0.30
N VAL A 269 21.95 -5.72 -0.75
CA VAL A 269 22.00 -6.15 -2.16
C VAL A 269 21.60 -7.63 -2.24
N PRO A 270 20.62 -7.99 -3.09
CA PRO A 270 20.28 -9.38 -3.33
C PRO A 270 21.49 -10.20 -3.77
N PRO A 271 21.67 -11.44 -3.27
CA PRO A 271 22.71 -12.33 -3.78
C PRO A 271 22.55 -12.52 -5.30
N ALA A 272 23.68 -12.57 -6.01
CA ALA A 272 23.69 -12.74 -7.46
C ALA A 272 22.91 -14.00 -7.86
N ARG A 273 21.98 -13.86 -8.81
CA ARG A 273 21.21 -15.00 -9.32
C ARG A 273 22.16 -16.03 -9.94
N PRO A 274 22.15 -17.31 -9.51
CA PRO A 274 22.92 -18.34 -10.18
C PRO A 274 22.47 -18.46 -11.64
N GLY A 275 23.37 -18.25 -12.61
CA GLY A 275 23.13 -18.48 -14.04
C GLY A 275 22.31 -17.41 -14.78
N GLY A 276 21.90 -16.31 -14.14
CA GLY A 276 21.30 -15.18 -14.83
C GLY A 276 22.39 -14.23 -15.33
N ARG A 277 22.38 -13.85 -16.62
CA ARG A 277 23.04 -12.61 -17.04
C ARG A 277 22.38 -11.49 -16.23
N GLY A 278 23.02 -11.09 -15.14
CA GLY A 278 22.56 -9.99 -14.31
C GLY A 278 22.33 -8.80 -15.23
N ARG A 279 21.09 -8.35 -15.36
CA ARG A 279 20.89 -6.92 -15.58
C ARG A 279 21.41 -6.32 -14.28
N GLY A 280 22.69 -5.95 -14.29
CA GLY A 280 23.32 -5.25 -13.18
C GLY A 280 22.41 -4.10 -12.78
N ASN A 281 22.37 -3.78 -11.49
CA ASN A 281 21.69 -2.60 -11.00
C ASN A 281 22.18 -1.40 -11.85
N PRO A 282 21.34 -0.80 -12.71
CA PRO A 282 21.76 0.36 -13.51
C PRO A 282 22.02 1.59 -12.63
N ASN A 283 21.72 1.50 -11.33
CA ASN A 283 21.93 2.52 -10.32
C ASN A 283 23.01 2.13 -9.28
N ALA A 284 23.85 1.13 -9.55
CA ALA A 284 25.05 0.93 -8.72
C ALA A 284 26.02 2.09 -9.00
N PRO A 285 26.52 2.80 -7.96
CA PRO A 285 27.61 3.76 -8.15
C PRO A 285 28.79 3.08 -8.85
N PRO A 286 29.53 3.77 -9.73
CA PRO A 286 30.78 3.25 -10.27
C PRO A 286 31.72 2.82 -9.12
N PRO A 287 32.55 1.78 -9.30
CA PRO A 287 33.50 1.38 -8.27
C PRO A 287 34.39 2.55 -7.85
N GLY A 288 34.31 2.98 -6.59
CA GLY A 288 35.16 4.03 -6.03
C GLY A 288 34.44 5.27 -5.48
N GLU A 289 33.12 5.37 -5.60
CA GLU A 289 32.36 6.48 -5.03
C GLU A 289 31.41 5.97 -3.93
N THR A 290 31.71 6.31 -2.67
CA THR A 290 30.83 6.10 -1.51
C THR A 290 29.64 7.09 -1.51
N PRO A 291 28.52 6.75 -0.82
CA PRO A 291 27.18 7.32 -1.05
C PRO A 291 27.03 8.84 -1.03
#